data_AF-A0AAN5XL12-F1
#
_entry.id   AF-A0AAN5XL12-F1
#
_cell.length_a   1.000
_cell.length_b   1.000
_cell.length_c   1.000
_cell.angle_alpha   90.00
_cell.angle_beta   90.00
_cell.angle_gamma   90.00
#
_symmetry.space_group_name_H-M   'P 1'
#
loop_
_entity.id
_entity.type
_entity.pdbx_description
1 polymer ?
#
loop_
_entity_poly.entity_id
_entity_poly.type
_entity_poly.pdbx_seq_one_letter_code
_entity_poly.pdbx_strand_id
1 'polypeptide(L)'
;MTDISVEIKRGETVGIIGGTGSGKSTFVNLIPRFYDATSGQILVNGIDVRNYSLHELRGEIGIVPQKALLFTGTIALMLYTNPLMTVVVLLSAPVTFFVARFITMRSQQLFRDQARILGGLNGYVEEMIGGQKDVQAFRYEDHSFAEFTARNDKLYHAGVKSQFVSSLSNPSIRLVNNVTFSIIALIGSIMVIMSRISVGGLSSFLIYANLFAKPFNEITGVITQLQSATASA
;
A
#
# COMPACT_ATOMS: atom_id res chain seq x y z
N MET A 1 -5.64 7.39 -24.40
CA MET A 1 -5.87 6.25 -25.32
C MET A 1 -7.14 6.56 -26.06
N THR A 2 -7.10 6.63 -27.39
CA THR A 2 -8.25 6.93 -28.25
C THR A 2 -8.26 5.91 -29.38
N ASP A 3 -9.45 5.46 -29.78
CA ASP A 3 -9.71 4.64 -30.98
C ASP A 3 -8.91 3.32 -31.07
N ILE A 4 -8.93 2.53 -30.00
CA ILE A 4 -8.34 1.17 -30.00
C ILE A 4 -9.46 0.14 -30.16
N SER A 5 -9.45 -0.56 -31.29
CA SER A 5 -10.35 -1.70 -31.57
C SER A 5 -9.54 -2.98 -31.71
N VAL A 6 -9.92 -4.02 -30.97
CA VAL A 6 -9.27 -5.33 -31.00
C VAL A 6 -10.34 -6.40 -31.14
N GLU A 7 -10.18 -7.27 -32.14
CA GLU A 7 -10.99 -8.47 -32.34
C GLU A 7 -10.11 -9.69 -32.04
N ILE A 8 -10.57 -10.58 -31.15
CA ILE A 8 -9.81 -11.75 -30.71
C ILE A 8 -10.60 -13.00 -31.12
N LYS A 9 -10.03 -13.84 -31.98
CA LYS A 9 -10.68 -15.08 -32.41
C LYS A 9 -10.51 -16.18 -31.36
N ARG A 10 -11.40 -17.17 -31.39
CA ARG A 10 -11.33 -18.33 -30.47
C ARG A 10 -10.00 -19.07 -30.64
N GLY A 11 -9.26 -19.24 -29.54
CA GLY A 11 -7.94 -19.89 -29.53
C GLY A 11 -6.77 -18.95 -29.86
N GLU A 12 -7.03 -17.68 -30.17
CA GLU A 12 -6.00 -16.68 -30.43
C GLU A 12 -5.47 -16.12 -29.11
N THR A 13 -4.15 -15.92 -29.03
CA THR A 13 -3.49 -15.26 -27.90
C THR A 13 -3.00 -13.89 -28.35
N VAL A 14 -3.56 -12.82 -27.78
CA VAL A 14 -3.18 -11.45 -28.09
C VAL A 14 -2.37 -10.86 -26.94
N GLY A 15 -1.17 -10.36 -27.24
CA GLY A 15 -0.28 -9.71 -26.28
C GLY A 15 -0.36 -8.18 -26.38
N ILE A 16 -0.49 -7.49 -25.24
CA ILE A 16 -0.47 -6.03 -25.17
C ILE A 16 0.92 -5.57 -24.74
N ILE A 17 1.64 -4.91 -25.65
CA ILE A 17 3.04 -4.47 -25.46
C ILE A 17 3.17 -2.94 -25.49
N GLY A 18 4.20 -2.41 -24.83
CA GLY A 18 4.49 -0.98 -24.75
C GLY A 18 5.38 -0.63 -23.55
N GLY A 19 5.98 0.57 -23.53
CA GLY A 19 6.85 1.02 -22.44
C GLY A 19 6.12 1.25 -21.10
N THR A 20 6.85 1.31 -19.98
CA THR A 20 6.28 1.63 -18.66
C THR A 20 5.47 2.93 -18.72
N GLY A 21 4.27 2.95 -18.14
CA GLY A 21 3.38 4.11 -18.18
C GLY A 21 2.49 4.25 -19.42
N SER A 22 2.64 3.37 -20.43
CA SER A 22 1.83 3.44 -21.68
C SER A 22 0.35 3.08 -21.54
N GLY A 23 -0.16 2.85 -20.32
CA GLY A 23 -1.57 2.56 -20.07
C GLY A 23 -2.00 1.09 -20.23
N LYS A 24 -1.10 0.13 -20.42
CA LYS A 24 -1.43 -1.30 -20.59
C LYS A 24 -2.28 -1.87 -19.45
N SER A 25 -1.83 -1.68 -18.21
CA SER A 25 -2.56 -2.16 -17.03
C SER A 25 -3.90 -1.45 -16.87
N THR A 26 -3.95 -0.15 -17.20
CA THR A 26 -5.20 0.63 -17.21
C THR A 26 -6.18 0.04 -18.21
N PHE A 27 -5.75 -0.22 -19.45
CA PHE A 27 -6.57 -0.84 -20.49
C PHE A 27 -7.11 -2.21 -20.06
N VAL A 28 -6.24 -3.10 -19.55
CA VAL A 28 -6.65 -4.44 -19.08
C VAL A 28 -7.64 -4.37 -17.91
N ASN A 29 -7.50 -3.40 -17.01
CA ASN A 29 -8.40 -3.25 -15.85
C ASN A 29 -9.74 -2.59 -16.19
N LEU A 30 -9.80 -1.82 -17.28
CA LEU A 30 -11.00 -1.13 -17.75
C LEU A 30 -12.00 -2.09 -18.41
N ILE A 31 -11.54 -3.13 -19.11
CA ILE A 31 -12.39 -4.13 -19.79
C ILE A 31 -13.34 -4.86 -18.80
N PRO A 32 -12.88 -5.45 -17.69
CA PRO A 32 -13.75 -6.09 -16.70
C PRO A 32 -14.39 -5.11 -15.72
N ARG A 33 -14.28 -3.80 -16.00
CA ARG A 33 -14.81 -2.71 -15.18
C ARG A 33 -14.33 -2.78 -13.72
N PHE A 34 -13.01 -2.90 -13.51
CA PHE A 34 -12.41 -2.63 -12.19
C PHE A 34 -12.30 -1.13 -11.91
N TYR A 35 -12.23 -0.33 -12.97
CA TYR A 35 -12.38 1.11 -12.94
C TYR A 35 -13.38 1.51 -14.02
N ASP A 36 -14.13 2.59 -13.77
CA ASP A 36 -14.92 3.22 -14.81
C ASP A 36 -14.06 4.22 -15.59
N ALA A 37 -14.28 4.31 -16.90
CA ALA A 37 -13.61 5.30 -17.72
C ALA A 37 -14.08 6.71 -17.34
N THR A 38 -13.14 7.63 -17.10
CA THR A 38 -13.44 9.04 -16.79
C THR A 38 -14.11 9.75 -17.96
N SER A 39 -13.77 9.38 -19.19
CA SER A 39 -14.38 9.88 -20.43
C SER A 39 -14.39 8.80 -21.52
N GLY A 40 -15.32 8.90 -22.46
CA GLY A 40 -15.51 7.94 -23.56
C GLY A 40 -16.35 6.72 -23.17
N GLN A 41 -16.20 5.66 -23.95
CA GLN A 41 -16.90 4.39 -23.76
C GLN A 41 -15.95 3.22 -24.05
N ILE A 42 -16.14 2.12 -23.33
CA ILE A 42 -15.45 0.86 -23.56
C ILE A 42 -16.52 -0.14 -23.98
N LEU A 43 -16.40 -0.68 -25.18
CA LEU A 43 -17.40 -1.56 -25.77
C LEU A 43 -16.87 -3.00 -25.72
N VAL A 44 -17.64 -3.91 -25.13
CA VAL A 44 -17.42 -5.36 -25.22
C VAL A 44 -18.60 -5.93 -26.00
N ASN A 45 -18.32 -6.58 -27.14
CA ASN A 45 -19.32 -7.04 -28.11
C ASN A 45 -20.29 -5.93 -28.55
N GLY A 46 -19.78 -4.70 -28.72
CA GLY A 46 -20.57 -3.55 -29.16
C GLY A 46 -21.45 -2.89 -28.09
N ILE A 47 -21.48 -3.43 -26.87
CA ILE A 47 -22.25 -2.89 -25.73
C ILE A 47 -21.26 -2.24 -24.76
N ASP A 48 -21.60 -1.04 -24.26
CA ASP A 48 -20.79 -0.39 -23.22
C ASP A 48 -20.73 -1.25 -21.96
N VAL A 49 -19.52 -1.47 -21.42
CA VAL A 49 -19.27 -2.22 -20.18
C VAL A 49 -20.09 -1.71 -18.98
N ARG A 50 -20.52 -0.44 -18.99
CA ARG A 50 -21.39 0.14 -17.96
C ARG A 50 -22.82 -0.37 -18.00
N ASN A 51 -23.26 -0.85 -19.16
CA ASN A 51 -24.61 -1.38 -19.40
C ASN A 51 -24.71 -2.89 -19.11
N TYR A 52 -23.59 -3.59 -18.91
CA TYR A 52 -23.58 -4.95 -18.40
C TYR A 52 -23.77 -4.97 -16.88
N SER A 53 -24.40 -6.01 -16.36
CA SER A 53 -24.21 -6.34 -14.95
C SER A 53 -22.76 -6.80 -14.71
N LEU A 54 -22.19 -6.51 -13.53
CA LEU A 54 -20.83 -6.95 -13.20
C LEU A 54 -20.68 -8.47 -13.23
N HIS A 55 -21.76 -9.21 -12.98
CA HIS A 55 -21.74 -10.67 -13.00
C HIS A 55 -21.65 -11.22 -14.42
N GLU A 56 -22.45 -10.69 -15.37
CA GLU A 56 -22.40 -11.09 -16.78
C GLU A 56 -21.06 -10.72 -17.41
N LEU A 57 -20.61 -9.47 -17.24
CA LEU A 57 -19.35 -9.00 -17.82
C LEU A 57 -18.14 -9.82 -17.35
N ARG A 58 -18.10 -10.19 -16.06
CA ARG A 58 -17.00 -10.97 -15.48
C ARG A 58 -17.19 -12.48 -15.65
N GLY A 59 -18.41 -12.95 -15.94
CA GLY A 59 -18.68 -14.34 -16.31
C GLY A 59 -18.16 -14.70 -17.70
N GLU A 60 -18.21 -13.73 -18.62
CA GLU A 60 -17.67 -13.85 -19.99
C GLU A 60 -16.15 -13.67 -20.07
N ILE A 61 -15.52 -13.14 -19.01
CA ILE A 61 -14.09 -12.80 -18.99
C ILE A 61 -13.37 -13.55 -17.86
N GLY A 62 -12.60 -14.56 -18.23
CA GLY A 62 -11.67 -15.23 -17.31
C GLY A 62 -10.48 -14.34 -16.96
N ILE A 63 -10.46 -13.79 -15.74
CA ILE A 63 -9.33 -13.00 -15.24
C ILE A 63 -8.45 -13.88 -14.35
N VAL A 64 -7.15 -13.91 -14.64
CA VAL A 64 -6.16 -14.59 -13.79
C VAL A 64 -5.37 -13.54 -13.00
N PRO A 65 -5.78 -13.21 -11.76
CA PRO A 65 -5.04 -12.28 -10.93
C PRO A 65 -3.67 -12.86 -10.57
N GLN A 66 -2.61 -12.33 -11.17
CA GLN A 66 -1.24 -12.81 -10.98
C GLN A 66 -0.85 -12.85 -9.50
N LYS A 67 -1.19 -11.82 -8.72
CA LYS A 67 -0.84 -11.74 -7.30
C LYS A 67 -1.51 -12.81 -6.44
N ALA A 68 -2.79 -13.10 -6.68
CA ALA A 68 -3.52 -14.10 -5.90
C ALA A 68 -3.05 -15.52 -6.24
N LEU A 69 -2.83 -15.81 -7.53
CA LEU A 69 -2.33 -17.11 -7.97
C LEU A 69 -0.91 -17.36 -7.43
N LEU A 70 -0.03 -16.35 -7.48
CA LEU A 70 1.30 -16.42 -6.90
C LEU A 70 1.25 -16.65 -5.39
N PHE A 71 0.36 -15.96 -4.66
CA PHE A 71 0.26 -16.12 -3.21
C PHE A 71 -0.20 -17.53 -2.81
N THR A 72 -1.31 -18.01 -3.37
CA THR A 72 -1.85 -19.35 -3.09
C THR A 72 -0.88 -20.44 -3.55
N GLY A 73 -0.28 -20.28 -4.74
CA GLY A 73 0.74 -21.20 -5.25
C GLY A 73 1.98 -21.26 -4.36
N THR A 74 2.41 -20.13 -3.82
CA THR A 74 3.55 -20.07 -2.89
C THR A 74 3.25 -20.84 -1.60
N ILE A 75 2.06 -20.70 -1.02
CA ILE A 75 1.66 -21.46 0.17
C ILE A 75 1.65 -22.96 -0.11
N ALA A 76 1.09 -23.38 -1.25
CA ALA A 76 1.05 -24.79 -1.63
C ALA A 76 2.47 -25.38 -1.80
N LEU A 77 3.39 -24.64 -2.44
CA LEU A 77 4.78 -25.06 -2.60
C LEU A 77 5.53 -25.13 -1.27
N MET A 78 5.27 -24.19 -0.34
CA MET A 78 5.84 -24.25 1.00
C MET A 78 5.34 -25.48 1.77
N LEU A 79 4.02 -25.74 1.74
CA LEU A 79 3.43 -26.93 2.40
C LEU A 79 4.01 -28.22 1.85
N TYR A 80 4.16 -28.32 0.53
CA TYR A 80 4.77 -29.47 -0.14
C TYR A 80 6.24 -29.66 0.28
N THR A 81 6.99 -28.58 0.43
CA THR A 81 8.41 -28.64 0.79
C THR A 81 8.60 -28.99 2.27
N ASN A 82 7.90 -28.29 3.17
CA ASN A 82 7.99 -28.51 4.60
C ASN A 82 6.81 -27.89 5.38
N PRO A 83 5.90 -28.69 5.94
CA PRO A 83 4.77 -28.19 6.71
C PRO A 83 5.17 -27.39 7.97
N LEU A 84 6.22 -27.81 8.68
CA LEU A 84 6.64 -27.18 9.94
C LEU A 84 7.19 -25.77 9.71
N MET A 85 8.09 -25.59 8.73
CA MET A 85 8.56 -24.26 8.35
C MET A 85 7.42 -23.40 7.78
N THR A 86 6.43 -24.01 7.13
CA THR A 86 5.26 -23.28 6.60
C THR A 86 4.42 -22.68 7.71
N VAL A 87 4.19 -23.42 8.81
CA VAL A 87 3.47 -22.89 9.97
C VAL A 87 4.18 -21.66 10.53
N VAL A 88 5.52 -21.65 10.60
CA VAL A 88 6.29 -20.47 11.03
C VAL A 88 6.02 -19.26 10.12
N VAL A 89 6.06 -19.46 8.79
CA VAL A 89 5.74 -18.39 7.82
C VAL A 89 4.30 -17.91 7.99
N LEU A 90 3.33 -18.82 8.11
CA LEU A 90 1.92 -18.47 8.25
C LEU A 90 1.63 -17.74 9.57
N LEU A 91 2.33 -18.08 10.66
CA LEU A 91 2.27 -17.36 11.94
C LEU A 91 2.91 -15.97 11.86
N SER A 92 3.83 -15.72 10.92
CA SER A 92 4.35 -14.36 10.71
C SER A 92 3.28 -13.40 10.19
N ALA A 93 2.26 -13.89 9.47
CA ALA A 93 1.18 -13.05 8.93
C ALA A 93 0.31 -12.37 10.00
N PRO A 94 -0.27 -13.08 11.00
CA PRO A 94 -1.01 -12.42 12.08
C PRO A 94 -0.11 -11.50 12.91
N VAL A 95 1.15 -11.88 13.18
CA VAL A 95 2.11 -11.01 13.88
C VAL A 95 2.33 -9.71 13.10
N THR A 96 2.57 -9.82 11.79
CA THR A 96 2.73 -8.68 10.89
C THR A 96 1.49 -7.79 10.88
N PHE A 97 0.29 -8.40 10.83
CA PHE A 97 -0.98 -7.68 10.87
C PHE A 97 -1.15 -6.89 12.18
N PHE A 98 -0.88 -7.50 13.34
CA PHE A 98 -1.01 -6.82 14.63
C PHE A 98 -0.01 -5.67 14.78
N VAL A 99 1.25 -5.88 14.36
CA VAL A 99 2.28 -4.84 14.36
C VAL A 99 1.88 -3.69 13.44
N ALA A 100 1.47 -3.99 12.20
CA ALA A 100 1.02 -2.99 11.23
C ALA A 100 -0.18 -2.20 11.76
N ARG A 101 -1.18 -2.89 12.31
CA ARG A 101 -2.39 -2.28 12.89
C ARG A 101 -2.05 -1.34 14.04
N PHE A 102 -1.20 -1.77 14.96
CA PHE A 102 -0.79 -0.96 16.11
C PHE A 102 -0.11 0.35 15.66
N ILE A 103 0.86 0.25 14.75
CA ILE A 103 1.61 1.42 14.26
C ILE A 103 0.68 2.34 13.47
N THR A 104 -0.15 1.78 12.59
CA THR A 104 -1.08 2.52 11.74
C THR A 104 -2.10 3.28 12.57
N MET A 105 -2.75 2.63 13.56
CA MET A 105 -3.74 3.29 14.41
C MET A 105 -3.16 4.46 15.19
N ARG A 106 -1.92 4.31 15.70
CA ARG A 106 -1.24 5.37 16.46
C ARG A 106 -0.74 6.50 15.56
N SER A 107 -0.21 6.16 14.38
CA SER A 107 0.17 7.12 13.34
C SER A 107 -1.02 7.99 12.93
N GLN A 108 -2.17 7.38 12.62
CA GLN A 108 -3.39 8.10 12.23
C GLN A 108 -3.93 9.05 13.29
N GLN A 109 -3.78 8.73 14.59
CA GLN A 109 -4.17 9.65 15.65
C GLN A 109 -3.27 10.89 15.69
N LEU A 110 -1.95 10.68 15.60
CA LEU A 110 -0.97 11.78 15.61
C LEU A 110 -1.07 12.69 14.38
N PHE A 111 -1.31 12.13 13.19
CA PHE A 111 -1.55 12.94 11.99
C PHE A 111 -2.83 13.77 12.08
N ARG A 112 -3.90 13.23 12.69
CA ARG A 112 -5.13 14.01 12.93
C ARG A 112 -4.90 15.18 13.89
N ASP A 113 -4.11 14.96 14.94
CA ASP A 113 -3.75 16.04 15.88
C ASP A 113 -2.85 17.09 15.20
N GLN A 114 -1.88 16.67 14.39
CA GLN A 114 -1.06 17.57 13.58
C GLN A 114 -1.91 18.40 12.62
N ALA A 115 -2.88 17.78 11.92
CA ALA A 115 -3.79 18.48 11.01
C ALA A 115 -4.65 19.53 11.75
N ARG A 116 -5.14 19.22 12.96
CA ARG A 116 -5.88 20.18 13.79
C ARG A 116 -5.02 21.39 14.18
N ILE A 117 -3.77 21.16 14.59
CA ILE A 117 -2.83 22.23 14.96
C ILE A 117 -2.48 23.09 13.74
N LEU A 118 -2.23 22.47 12.58
CA LEU A 118 -1.96 23.15 11.33
C LEU A 118 -3.15 24.04 10.90
N GLY A 119 -4.38 23.52 10.98
CA GLY A 119 -5.59 24.31 10.71
C GLY A 119 -5.71 25.53 11.62
N GLY A 120 -5.42 25.37 12.92
CA GLY A 120 -5.40 26.48 13.88
C GLY A 120 -4.27 27.50 13.66
N LEU A 121 -3.13 27.09 13.11
CA LEU A 121 -2.06 27.99 12.68
C LEU A 121 -2.46 28.74 11.40
N ASN A 122 -3.00 28.05 10.40
CA ASN A 122 -3.47 28.66 9.16
C ASN A 122 -4.57 29.69 9.42
N GLY A 123 -5.56 29.36 10.25
CA GLY A 123 -6.62 30.30 10.61
C GLY A 123 -6.09 31.54 11.34
N TYR A 124 -5.07 31.37 12.19
CA TYR A 124 -4.39 32.51 12.83
C TYR A 124 -3.66 33.39 11.82
N VAL A 125 -2.93 32.78 10.88
CA VAL A 125 -2.25 33.51 9.81
C VAL A 125 -3.26 34.26 8.93
N GLU A 126 -4.40 33.65 8.61
CA GLU A 126 -5.47 34.27 7.82
C GLU A 126 -6.10 35.47 8.55
N GLU A 127 -6.36 35.35 9.86
CA GLU A 127 -6.85 36.46 10.69
C GLU A 127 -5.84 37.60 10.77
N MET A 128 -4.55 37.31 10.96
CA MET A 128 -3.50 38.33 11.03
C MET A 128 -3.25 39.03 9.69
N ILE A 129 -3.31 38.31 8.57
CA ILE A 129 -3.20 38.90 7.23
C ILE A 129 -4.45 39.71 6.90
N GLY A 130 -5.64 39.20 7.20
CA GLY A 130 -6.91 39.91 6.99
C GLY A 130 -6.99 41.20 7.81
N GLY A 131 -6.51 41.17 9.06
CA GLY A 131 -6.44 42.30 9.98
C GLY A 131 -5.13 43.08 9.97
N GLN A 132 -4.30 42.95 8.93
CA GLN A 132 -2.93 43.50 8.93
C GLN A 132 -2.85 45.00 9.26
N LYS A 133 -3.83 45.79 8.79
CA LYS A 133 -3.88 47.23 9.09
C LYS A 133 -4.15 47.50 10.56
N ASP A 134 -4.97 46.69 11.22
CA ASP A 134 -5.28 46.82 12.64
C ASP A 134 -4.06 46.42 13.48
N VAL A 135 -3.38 45.32 13.11
CA VAL A 135 -2.14 44.89 13.76
C VAL A 135 -1.08 46.01 13.72
N GLN A 136 -0.91 46.66 12.57
CA GLN A 136 0.03 47.78 12.41
C GLN A 136 -0.41 49.06 13.12
N ALA A 137 -1.71 49.38 13.07
CA ALA A 137 -2.27 50.56 13.73
C ALA A 137 -2.10 50.52 15.25
N PHE A 138 -2.21 49.33 15.85
CA PHE A 138 -2.02 49.12 17.28
C PHE A 138 -0.59 48.72 17.68
N ARG A 139 0.36 48.64 16.73
CA ARG A 139 1.74 48.16 16.95
C ARG A 139 1.81 46.80 17.65
N TYR A 140 0.98 45.85 17.18
CA TYR A 140 0.81 44.53 17.78
C TYR A 140 1.66 43.44 17.13
N GLU A 141 2.60 43.79 16.24
CA GLU A 141 3.36 42.85 15.41
C GLU A 141 4.20 41.88 16.24
N ASP A 142 4.92 42.38 17.25
CA ASP A 142 5.79 41.55 18.09
C ASP A 142 4.98 40.51 18.88
N HIS A 143 3.81 40.90 19.38
CA HIS A 143 2.90 39.99 20.08
C HIS A 143 2.35 38.93 19.12
N SER A 144 1.91 39.34 17.92
CA SER A 144 1.42 38.41 16.93
C SER A 144 2.50 37.42 16.47
N PHE A 145 3.74 37.89 16.32
CA PHE A 145 4.87 37.03 15.98
C PHE A 145 5.20 36.04 17.11
N ALA A 146 5.11 36.46 18.37
CA ALA A 146 5.29 35.57 19.52
C ALA A 146 4.21 34.48 19.57
N GLU A 147 2.94 34.81 19.34
CA GLU A 147 1.86 33.81 19.25
C GLU A 147 2.03 32.86 18.06
N PHE A 148 2.39 33.38 16.88
CA PHE A 148 2.72 32.56 15.71
C PHE A 148 3.81 31.55 16.05
N THR A 149 4.89 32.02 16.68
CA THR A 149 6.04 31.19 17.06
C THR A 149 5.62 30.08 18.03
N ALA A 150 4.81 30.41 19.04
CA ALA A 150 4.29 29.43 20.00
C ALA A 150 3.35 28.39 19.35
N ARG A 151 2.53 28.78 18.37
CA ARG A 151 1.67 27.84 17.62
C ARG A 151 2.50 26.97 16.67
N ASN A 152 3.49 27.55 15.99
CA ASN A 152 4.40 26.84 15.09
C ASN A 152 5.27 25.81 15.83
N ASP A 153 5.71 26.11 17.06
CA ASP A 153 6.45 25.17 17.90
C ASP A 153 5.62 23.93 18.26
N LYS A 154 4.34 24.12 18.60
CA LYS A 154 3.39 23.00 18.80
C LYS A 154 3.23 22.16 17.54
N LEU A 155 3.15 22.80 16.37
CA LEU A 155 3.08 22.11 15.09
C LEU A 155 4.35 21.29 14.82
N TYR A 156 5.52 21.86 15.09
CA TYR A 156 6.80 21.18 14.94
C TYR A 156 6.87 19.91 15.80
N HIS A 157 6.58 20.02 17.09
CA HIS A 157 6.61 18.88 18.01
C HIS A 157 5.57 17.80 17.65
N ALA A 158 4.36 18.19 17.25
CA ALA A 158 3.35 17.25 16.78
C ALA A 158 3.79 16.54 15.49
N GLY A 159 4.39 17.28 14.55
CA GLY A 159 4.86 16.76 13.27
C GLY A 159 6.05 15.82 13.39
N VAL A 160 7.04 16.12 14.23
CA VAL A 160 8.17 15.20 14.46
C VAL A 160 7.65 13.89 15.07
N LYS A 161 6.72 13.96 16.03
CA LYS A 161 6.15 12.78 16.67
C LYS A 161 5.32 11.94 15.71
N SER A 162 4.46 12.55 14.88
CA SER A 162 3.67 11.83 13.86
C SER A 162 4.60 11.16 12.84
N GLN A 163 5.60 11.90 12.35
CA GLN A 163 6.53 11.40 11.35
C GLN A 163 7.39 10.25 11.89
N PHE A 164 7.87 10.34 13.14
CA PHE A 164 8.64 9.27 13.75
C PHE A 164 7.83 7.98 13.85
N VAL A 165 6.60 8.04 14.38
CA VAL A 165 5.72 6.86 14.52
C VAL A 165 5.35 6.28 13.16
N SER A 166 5.06 7.13 12.18
CA SER A 166 4.80 6.71 10.80
C SER A 166 6.00 6.02 10.17
N SER A 167 7.21 6.58 10.37
CA SER A 167 8.45 6.03 9.83
C SER A 167 8.76 4.64 10.38
N LEU A 168 8.27 4.30 11.57
CA LEU A 168 8.49 3.01 12.23
C LEU A 168 7.71 1.86 11.56
N SER A 169 6.69 2.18 10.75
CA SER A 169 5.88 1.19 10.03
C SER A 169 6.75 0.24 9.19
N ASN A 170 7.64 0.78 8.34
CA ASN A 170 8.48 -0.05 7.47
C ASN A 170 9.57 -0.85 8.24
N PRO A 171 10.34 -0.26 9.16
CA PRO A 171 11.28 -0.99 10.02
C PRO A 171 10.63 -2.12 10.82
N SER A 172 9.46 -1.91 11.42
CA SER A 172 8.81 -2.93 12.25
C SER A 172 8.38 -4.16 11.45
N ILE A 173 7.82 -3.95 10.25
CA ILE A 173 7.46 -5.07 9.37
C ILE A 173 8.72 -5.82 8.89
N ARG A 174 9.79 -5.08 8.56
CA ARG A 174 11.08 -5.69 8.21
C ARG A 174 11.69 -6.51 9.35
N LEU A 175 11.52 -6.07 10.60
CA LEU A 175 11.95 -6.85 11.76
C LEU A 175 11.19 -8.18 11.86
N VAL A 176 9.86 -8.17 11.70
CA VAL A 176 9.06 -9.42 11.72
C VAL A 176 9.52 -10.36 10.61
N ASN A 177 9.75 -9.84 9.40
CA ASN A 177 10.25 -10.64 8.29
C ASN A 177 11.63 -11.21 8.61
N ASN A 178 12.60 -10.39 9.01
CA ASN A 178 13.96 -10.85 9.30
C ASN A 178 13.99 -11.92 10.39
N VAL A 179 13.22 -11.75 11.47
CA VAL A 179 13.07 -12.76 12.53
C VAL A 179 12.50 -14.06 11.96
N THR A 180 11.46 -13.98 11.15
CA THR A 180 10.85 -15.14 10.49
C THR A 180 11.88 -15.86 9.61
N PHE A 181 12.64 -15.12 8.79
CA PHE A 181 13.71 -15.66 7.95
C PHE A 181 14.82 -16.33 8.77
N SER A 182 15.25 -15.71 9.87
CA SER A 182 16.27 -16.28 10.76
C SER A 182 15.79 -17.59 11.40
N ILE A 183 14.54 -17.66 11.84
CA ILE A 183 13.95 -18.89 12.41
C ILE A 183 13.90 -20.01 11.35
N ILE A 184 13.45 -19.70 10.14
CA ILE A 184 13.39 -20.67 9.03
C ILE A 184 14.78 -21.13 8.63
N ALA A 185 15.74 -20.22 8.53
CA ALA A 185 17.13 -20.56 8.20
C ALA A 185 17.73 -21.48 9.27
N LEU A 186 17.46 -21.23 10.55
CA LEU A 186 17.93 -22.08 11.66
C LEU A 186 17.31 -23.48 11.58
N ILE A 187 15.97 -23.57 11.52
CA ILE A 187 15.24 -24.85 11.44
C ILE A 187 15.68 -25.61 10.18
N GLY A 188 15.70 -24.93 9.04
CA GLY A 188 16.08 -25.49 7.76
C GLY A 188 17.50 -26.02 7.74
N SER A 189 18.45 -25.28 8.32
CA SER A 189 19.85 -25.73 8.41
C SER A 189 19.98 -27.03 9.20
N ILE A 190 19.28 -27.14 10.35
CA ILE A 190 19.23 -28.38 11.14
C ILE A 190 18.64 -29.52 10.30
N MET A 191 17.56 -29.26 9.54
CA MET A 191 16.93 -30.28 8.69
C MET A 191 17.81 -30.72 7.52
N VAL A 192 18.63 -29.83 6.96
CA VAL A 192 19.64 -30.18 5.95
C VAL A 192 20.70 -31.11 6.54
N ILE A 193 21.21 -30.78 7.74
CA ILE A 193 22.20 -31.63 8.44
C ILE A 193 21.61 -33.01 8.74
N MET A 194 20.33 -33.07 9.12
CA MET A 194 19.59 -34.32 9.33
C MET A 194 19.19 -35.04 8.03
N SER A 195 19.61 -34.54 6.86
CA SER A 195 19.26 -35.08 5.53
C SER A 195 17.74 -35.21 5.27
N ARG A 196 16.93 -34.37 5.92
CA ARG A 196 15.45 -34.34 5.75
C ARG A 196 15.02 -33.49 4.55
N ILE A 197 15.81 -32.46 4.24
CA ILE A 197 15.63 -31.59 3.06
C ILE A 197 16.99 -31.36 2.40
N SER A 198 16.99 -31.08 1.10
CA SER A 198 18.21 -30.68 0.40
C SER A 198 18.53 -29.20 0.65
N VAL A 199 19.79 -28.81 0.42
CA VAL A 199 20.21 -27.40 0.42
C VAL A 199 19.38 -26.58 -0.58
N GLY A 200 19.05 -27.17 -1.75
CA GLY A 200 18.15 -26.57 -2.72
C GLY A 200 16.73 -26.38 -2.18
N GLY A 201 16.19 -27.37 -1.47
CA GLY A 201 14.87 -27.28 -0.83
C GLY A 201 14.78 -26.14 0.19
N LEU A 202 15.81 -25.95 1.02
CA LEU A 202 15.89 -24.81 1.94
C LEU A 202 15.94 -23.47 1.19
N SER A 203 16.80 -23.36 0.17
CA SER A 203 16.92 -22.15 -0.64
C SER A 203 15.60 -21.78 -1.33
N SER A 204 14.93 -22.76 -1.96
CA SER A 204 13.61 -22.58 -2.55
C SER A 204 12.58 -22.15 -1.51
N PHE A 205 12.61 -22.75 -0.31
CA PHE A 205 11.71 -22.39 0.78
C PHE A 205 11.90 -20.93 1.22
N LEU A 206 13.14 -20.48 1.41
CA LEU A 206 13.43 -19.08 1.77
C LEU A 206 12.95 -18.10 0.68
N ILE A 207 13.06 -18.48 -0.60
CA ILE A 207 12.51 -17.70 -1.71
C ILE A 207 10.98 -17.64 -1.59
N TYR A 208 10.30 -18.77 -1.38
CA TYR A 208 8.85 -18.81 -1.22
C TYR A 208 8.38 -17.99 -0.02
N ALA A 209 9.06 -18.09 1.12
CA ALA A 209 8.79 -17.25 2.29
C ALA A 209 8.92 -15.75 1.95
N ASN A 210 9.87 -15.37 1.08
CA ASN A 210 10.02 -13.99 0.62
C ASN A 210 8.83 -13.54 -0.22
N LEU A 211 8.40 -14.37 -1.17
CA LEU A 211 7.23 -14.08 -2.00
C LEU A 211 5.96 -13.93 -1.16
N PHE A 212 5.79 -14.76 -0.14
CA PHE A 212 4.66 -14.68 0.79
C PHE A 212 4.64 -13.35 1.56
N ALA A 213 5.80 -12.81 1.95
CA ALA A 213 5.89 -11.55 2.69
C ALA A 213 5.64 -10.29 1.83
N LYS A 214 5.79 -10.37 0.50
CA LYS A 214 5.70 -9.21 -0.40
C LYS A 214 4.38 -8.42 -0.29
N PRO A 215 3.19 -9.03 -0.34
CA PRO A 215 1.93 -8.29 -0.27
C PRO A 215 1.81 -7.47 1.02
N PHE A 216 2.29 -8.00 2.14
CA PHE A 216 2.26 -7.29 3.43
C PHE A 216 3.19 -6.07 3.45
N ASN A 217 4.37 -6.19 2.83
CA ASN A 217 5.30 -5.07 2.66
C ASN A 217 4.72 -3.97 1.75
N GLU A 218 4.02 -4.35 0.68
CA GLU A 218 3.38 -3.41 -0.25
C GLU A 218 2.22 -2.64 0.39
N ILE A 219 1.32 -3.35 1.10
CA ILE A 219 0.16 -2.74 1.77
C ILE A 219 0.60 -1.68 2.78
N THR A 220 1.67 -1.96 3.53
CA THR A 220 2.22 -1.04 4.53
C THR A 220 2.66 0.28 3.89
N GLY A 221 3.24 0.25 2.69
CA GLY A 221 3.65 1.45 1.96
C GLY A 221 2.49 2.31 1.46
N VAL A 222 1.41 1.68 0.98
CA VAL A 222 0.21 2.38 0.48
C VAL A 222 -0.56 3.05 1.61
N ILE A 223 -0.64 2.43 2.78
CA ILE A 223 -1.34 3.00 3.95
C ILE A 223 -0.70 4.32 4.37
N THR A 224 0.63 4.40 4.39
CA THR A 224 1.32 5.66 4.73
C THR A 224 1.04 6.76 3.70
N GLN A 225 0.97 6.43 2.42
CA GLN A 225 0.63 7.38 1.35
C GLN A 225 -0.82 7.87 1.46
N LEU A 226 -1.76 6.97 1.76
CA LEU A 226 -3.17 7.32 2.00
C LEU A 226 -3.33 8.20 3.25
N GLN A 227 -2.52 7.97 4.30
CA GLN A 227 -2.50 8.84 5.48
C GLN A 227 -2.06 10.26 5.13
N SER A 228 -1.02 10.44 4.31
CA SER A 228 -0.63 11.78 3.86
C SER A 228 -1.69 12.43 2.96
N ALA A 229 -2.33 11.67 2.07
CA ALA A 229 -3.33 12.21 1.14
C ALA A 229 -4.60 12.70 1.85
N THR A 230 -5.03 11.99 2.90
CA THR A 230 -6.21 12.37 3.71
C THR A 230 -5.94 13.50 4.69
N ALA A 231 -4.68 13.77 5.03
CA ALA A 231 -4.29 14.91 5.86
C ALA A 231 -4.07 16.21 5.05
N SER A 232 -3.89 16.09 3.73
CA SER A 232 -3.68 17.21 2.80
C SER A 232 -4.95 17.69 2.07
N ALA A 233 -6.11 17.09 2.38
CA ALA A 233 -7.44 17.45 1.87
C ALA A 233 -8.29 18.04 2.99
#